data_AF-A0A6A6YZU8-F1
#
_entry.id   AF-A0A6A6YZU8-F1
#
_cell.length_a   1.000
_cell.length_b   1.000
_cell.length_c   1.000
_cell.angle_alpha   90.00
_cell.angle_beta   90.00
_cell.angle_gamma   90.00
#
_symmetry.space_group_name_H-M   'P 1'
#
loop_
_entity.id
_entity.type
_entity.pdbx_description
1 polymer ?
#
loop_
_entity_poly.entity_id
_entity_poly.type
_entity_poly.pdbx_seq_one_letter_code
_entity_poly.pdbx_strand_id
1 'polypeptide(L)'
;MDTTLTPTDLFSPSKARQQRAQARDWSHIDSWLASKYACRSIPTFERNDETLKALRAVALANERADEEQRLLEKVEREALAELESAPDNPSDTLLTALTTHLPPTGAHSLTALATTSIHLNTPSTDPSALAHALITHTTTSHSLTTTLHHLRTLHTALSTTLSDLRNELHALRAPAYTVPATLPRQTADRARVTKQLRAKQRECETALAELSRATTTPKNGQDDVRTAAGLAVLEARERELLELRARVVELEAQVQEFRGLPMEKEGARREVRRAEGELEALLRRRDGMFEGLVG
;
A
#
# COMPACT_ATOMS: atom_id res chain seq x y z
N MET A 1 -17.18 -14.62 21.81
CA MET A 1 -17.81 -14.49 20.49
C MET A 1 -17.98 -15.90 19.92
N ASP A 2 -19.10 -16.49 20.31
CA ASP A 2 -19.97 -17.46 19.64
C ASP A 2 -19.33 -18.50 18.72
N THR A 3 -19.05 -19.67 19.30
CA THR A 3 -19.01 -20.94 18.59
C THR A 3 -20.43 -21.28 18.11
N THR A 4 -20.78 -20.87 16.90
CA THR A 4 -22.05 -21.25 16.27
C THR A 4 -22.00 -22.74 15.93
N LEU A 5 -22.46 -23.57 16.87
CA LEU A 5 -22.80 -24.97 16.66
C LEU A 5 -23.78 -25.07 15.49
N THR A 6 -23.32 -25.49 14.32
CA THR A 6 -24.21 -25.75 13.19
C THR A 6 -24.95 -27.08 13.44
N PRO A 7 -26.25 -27.19 13.08
CA PRO A 7 -27.05 -28.39 13.34
C PRO A 7 -26.49 -29.65 12.68
N THR A 8 -25.65 -29.52 11.65
CA THR A 8 -24.90 -30.63 11.02
C THR A 8 -23.81 -31.25 11.89
N ASP A 9 -23.24 -30.53 12.87
CA ASP A 9 -22.27 -31.08 13.82
C ASP A 9 -22.91 -31.96 14.90
N LEU A 10 -24.23 -31.83 15.11
CA LEU A 10 -25.03 -32.71 15.96
C LEU A 10 -25.32 -34.08 15.33
N PHE A 11 -25.23 -34.23 14.01
CA PHE A 11 -25.67 -35.44 13.28
C PHE A 11 -24.55 -36.37 12.79
N SER A 12 -23.28 -36.15 13.20
CA SER A 12 -22.20 -37.12 12.97
C SER A 12 -21.46 -37.45 14.27
N PRO A 13 -21.74 -38.60 14.92
CA PRO A 13 -21.11 -39.01 16.17
C PRO A 13 -19.57 -38.98 16.12
N SER A 14 -18.99 -39.25 14.95
CA SER A 14 -17.54 -39.22 14.72
C SER A 14 -16.97 -37.81 14.78
N LYS A 15 -17.63 -36.81 14.17
CA LYS A 15 -17.19 -35.40 14.22
C LYS A 15 -17.39 -34.80 15.60
N ALA A 16 -18.52 -35.09 16.26
CA ALA A 16 -18.76 -34.65 17.63
C ALA A 16 -17.73 -35.22 18.62
N ARG A 17 -17.28 -36.46 18.43
CA ARG A 17 -16.21 -37.06 19.25
C ARG A 17 -14.85 -36.40 19.01
N GLN A 18 -14.52 -36.08 17.75
CA GLN A 18 -13.28 -35.36 17.41
C GLN A 18 -13.27 -33.94 17.98
N GLN A 19 -14.36 -33.19 17.87
CA GLN A 19 -14.49 -31.85 18.45
C GLN A 19 -14.38 -31.89 19.99
N ARG A 20 -14.99 -32.87 20.66
CA ARG A 20 -14.83 -33.06 22.12
C ARG A 20 -13.40 -33.40 22.51
N ALA A 21 -12.71 -34.23 21.72
CA ALA A 21 -11.31 -34.55 21.95
C ALA A 21 -10.41 -33.32 21.78
N GLN A 22 -10.59 -32.56 20.69
CA GLN A 22 -9.88 -31.30 20.46
C GLN A 22 -10.16 -30.27 21.55
N ALA A 23 -11.42 -30.14 22.00
CA ALA A 23 -11.78 -29.23 23.10
C ALA A 23 -11.10 -29.62 24.42
N ARG A 24 -10.95 -30.91 24.69
CA ARG A 24 -10.21 -31.42 25.85
C ARG A 24 -8.71 -31.16 25.73
N ASP A 25 -8.14 -31.32 24.54
CA ASP A 25 -6.72 -31.03 24.29
C ASP A 25 -6.44 -29.52 24.46
N TRP A 26 -7.36 -28.66 24.00
CA TRP A 26 -7.28 -27.21 24.23
C TRP A 26 -7.41 -26.83 25.70
N SER A 27 -8.33 -27.46 26.46
CA SER A 27 -8.46 -27.17 27.89
C SER A 27 -7.23 -27.59 28.69
N HIS A 28 -6.57 -28.69 28.29
CA HIS A 28 -5.29 -29.10 28.85
C HIS A 28 -4.18 -28.09 28.57
N ILE A 29 -4.08 -27.60 27.34
CA ILE A 29 -3.09 -26.57 26.98
C ILE A 29 -3.38 -25.26 27.72
N ASP A 30 -4.64 -24.87 27.85
CA ASP A 30 -5.04 -23.64 28.56
C ASP A 30 -4.67 -23.71 30.05
N SER A 31 -4.88 -24.86 30.72
CA SER A 31 -4.48 -25.03 32.12
C SER A 31 -2.95 -25.08 32.28
N TRP A 32 -2.25 -25.73 31.35
CA TRP A 32 -0.79 -25.77 31.32
C TRP A 32 -0.18 -24.38 31.10
N LEU A 33 -0.71 -23.61 30.14
CA LEU A 33 -0.30 -22.22 29.91
C LEU A 33 -0.60 -21.33 31.13
N ALA A 34 -1.78 -21.47 31.74
CA ALA A 34 -2.13 -20.73 32.95
C ALA A 34 -1.14 -21.00 34.10
N SER A 35 -0.71 -22.26 34.26
CA SER A 35 0.31 -22.66 35.22
C SER A 35 1.67 -22.01 34.92
N LYS A 36 2.14 -22.06 33.67
CA LYS A 36 3.47 -21.52 33.29
C LYS A 36 3.52 -19.98 33.27
N TYR A 37 2.39 -19.29 33.03
CA TYR A 37 2.35 -17.83 32.99
C TYR A 37 2.04 -17.16 34.33
N ALA A 38 1.72 -17.90 35.41
CA ALA A 38 1.61 -17.40 36.78
C ALA A 38 1.01 -15.98 36.91
N CYS A 39 -0.25 -15.83 36.47
CA CYS A 39 -1.03 -14.58 36.44
C CYS A 39 -0.62 -13.50 35.40
N ARG A 40 0.30 -13.80 34.47
CA ARG A 40 0.53 -12.96 33.27
C ARG A 40 -0.49 -13.30 32.18
N SER A 41 -0.87 -12.29 31.38
CA SER A 41 -1.78 -12.49 30.26
C SER A 41 -1.14 -13.40 29.21
N ILE A 42 -1.83 -14.49 28.87
CA ILE A 42 -1.42 -15.40 27.79
C ILE A 42 -1.48 -14.60 26.47
N PRO A 43 -0.40 -14.56 25.67
CA PRO A 43 -0.41 -13.91 24.37
C PRO A 43 -1.51 -14.49 23.47
N THR A 44 -2.20 -13.65 22.70
CA THR A 44 -3.21 -14.12 21.75
C THR A 44 -2.52 -14.81 20.58
N PHE A 45 -2.93 -16.05 20.30
CA PHE A 45 -2.45 -16.82 19.14
C PHE A 45 -3.62 -17.48 18.41
N GLU A 46 -3.38 -17.85 17.15
CA GLU A 46 -4.37 -18.53 16.32
C GLU A 46 -4.59 -19.97 16.82
N ARG A 47 -5.85 -20.35 17.07
CA ARG A 47 -6.21 -21.72 17.48
C ARG A 47 -6.42 -22.58 16.25
N ASN A 48 -5.32 -23.11 15.71
CA ASN A 48 -5.29 -24.05 14.58
C ASN A 48 -4.81 -25.45 15.04
N ASP A 49 -5.15 -26.51 14.31
CA ASP A 49 -4.70 -27.89 14.60
C ASP A 49 -3.17 -28.01 14.62
N GLU A 50 -2.47 -27.25 13.77
CA GLU A 50 -1.00 -27.19 13.79
C GLU A 50 -0.46 -26.58 15.09
N THR A 51 -1.11 -25.52 15.58
CA THR A 51 -0.73 -24.89 16.85
C THR A 51 -1.04 -25.79 18.05
N LEU A 52 -2.17 -26.50 18.03
CA LEU A 52 -2.52 -27.50 19.04
C LEU A 52 -1.43 -28.59 19.10
N LYS A 53 -1.03 -29.11 17.94
CA LYS A 53 0.00 -30.14 17.82
C LYS A 53 1.36 -29.66 18.36
N ALA A 54 1.77 -28.44 17.98
CA ALA A 54 3.02 -27.86 18.45
C ALA A 54 3.01 -27.60 19.97
N LEU A 55 1.94 -26.98 20.49
CA LEU A 55 1.80 -26.69 21.92
C LEU A 55 1.73 -27.97 22.76
N ARG A 56 1.06 -29.01 22.27
CA ARG A 56 1.04 -30.32 22.92
C ARG A 56 2.41 -30.97 22.96
N ALA A 57 3.19 -30.89 21.87
CA ALA A 57 4.55 -31.41 21.85
C ALA A 57 5.45 -30.71 22.87
N VAL A 58 5.34 -29.38 22.98
CA VAL A 58 6.07 -28.60 23.98
C VAL A 58 5.61 -28.90 25.41
N ALA A 59 4.29 -29.02 25.63
CA ALA A 59 3.74 -29.37 26.93
C ALA A 59 4.25 -30.73 27.41
N LEU A 60 4.18 -31.75 26.56
CA LEU A 60 4.68 -33.10 26.85
C LEU A 60 6.20 -33.12 27.07
N ALA A 61 6.97 -32.36 26.29
CA ALA A 61 8.42 -32.27 26.48
C ALA A 61 8.76 -31.61 27.82
N ASN A 62 8.03 -30.57 28.22
CA ASN A 62 8.20 -29.93 29.52
C ASN A 62 7.78 -30.82 30.68
N GLU A 63 6.63 -31.50 30.58
CA GLU A 63 6.18 -32.46 31.61
C GLU A 63 7.18 -33.59 31.79
N ARG A 64 7.72 -34.13 30.70
CA ARG A 64 8.77 -35.14 30.75
C ARG A 64 10.04 -34.61 31.42
N ALA A 65 10.48 -33.40 31.08
CA ALA A 65 11.64 -32.78 31.72
C ALA A 65 11.39 -32.53 33.22
N ASP A 66 10.20 -32.05 33.58
CA ASP A 66 9.80 -31.83 34.97
C ASP A 66 9.75 -33.17 35.75
N GLU A 67 9.31 -34.28 35.13
CA GLU A 67 9.32 -35.62 35.71
C GLU A 67 10.74 -36.19 35.87
N GLU A 68 11.59 -36.08 34.84
CA GLU A 68 12.99 -36.50 34.89
C GLU A 68 13.73 -35.78 36.01
N GLN A 69 13.53 -34.46 36.15
CA GLN A 69 14.10 -33.67 37.23
C GLN A 69 13.63 -34.14 38.62
N ARG A 70 12.34 -34.41 38.80
CA ARG A 70 11.81 -34.93 40.07
C ARG A 70 12.39 -36.30 40.44
N LEU A 71 12.63 -37.15 39.44
CA LEU A 71 13.25 -38.46 39.66
C LEU A 71 14.70 -38.31 40.08
N LEU A 72 15.47 -37.44 39.42
CA LEU A 72 16.86 -37.14 39.81
C LEU A 72 16.93 -36.59 41.24
N GLU A 73 16.11 -35.59 41.57
CA GLU A 73 16.05 -35.03 42.93
C GLU A 73 15.68 -36.06 43.99
N LYS A 74 14.84 -37.04 43.65
CA LYS A 74 14.48 -38.13 44.56
C LYS A 74 15.66 -39.07 44.78
N VAL A 75 16.33 -39.47 43.70
CA VAL A 75 17.52 -40.33 43.77
C VAL A 75 18.64 -39.64 44.55
N GLU A 76 18.87 -38.35 44.32
CA GLU A 76 19.85 -37.56 45.07
C GLU A 76 19.52 -37.51 46.56
N ARG A 77 18.25 -37.26 46.92
CA ARG A 77 17.81 -37.28 48.32
C ARG A 77 17.97 -38.64 48.98
N GLU A 78 17.65 -39.72 48.28
CA GLU A 78 17.83 -41.09 48.79
C GLU A 78 19.32 -41.43 48.96
N ALA A 79 20.17 -41.09 47.99
CA ALA A 79 21.61 -41.28 48.07
C ALA A 79 22.27 -40.48 49.20
N LEU A 80 21.81 -39.24 49.43
CA LEU A 80 22.28 -38.43 50.57
C LEU A 80 21.85 -39.04 51.91
N ALA A 81 20.61 -39.51 52.02
CA ALA A 81 20.12 -40.17 53.23
C ALA A 81 20.88 -41.47 53.54
N GLU A 82 21.23 -42.26 52.52
CA GLU A 82 22.07 -43.45 52.68
C GLU A 82 23.50 -43.10 53.15
N LEU A 83 24.08 -42.02 52.61
CA LEU A 83 25.40 -41.56 53.01
C LEU A 83 25.42 -41.03 54.45
N GLU A 84 24.39 -40.29 54.86
CA GLU A 84 24.25 -39.79 56.24
C GLU A 84 23.97 -40.92 57.25
N SER A 85 23.32 -42.00 56.82
CA SER A 85 23.03 -43.17 57.66
C SER A 85 24.17 -44.19 57.73
N ALA A 86 25.22 -44.04 56.93
CA ALA A 86 26.34 -44.97 56.91
C ALA A 86 27.17 -44.83 58.21
N PRO A 87 27.49 -45.94 58.91
CA PRO A 87 28.31 -45.87 60.12
C PRO A 87 29.74 -45.42 59.80
N ASP A 88 30.37 -44.67 60.72
CA ASP A 88 31.79 -44.29 60.64
C ASP A 88 32.65 -45.53 60.41
N ASN A 89 33.35 -45.56 59.28
CA ASN A 89 34.17 -46.71 58.95
C ASN A 89 35.45 -46.67 59.78
N PRO A 90 35.98 -47.80 60.25
CA PRO A 90 37.27 -47.84 60.94
C PRO A 90 38.43 -47.33 60.07
N SER A 91 38.25 -47.35 58.73
CA SER A 91 39.17 -46.73 57.77
C SER A 91 39.24 -45.21 57.85
N ASP A 92 38.24 -44.54 58.40
CA ASP A 92 38.21 -43.08 58.52
C ASP A 92 39.26 -42.60 59.54
N THR A 93 39.53 -43.39 60.58
CA THR A 93 40.63 -43.11 61.52
C THR A 93 42.01 -43.16 60.85
N LEU A 94 42.23 -44.13 59.96
CA LEU A 94 43.46 -44.26 59.16
C LEU A 94 43.57 -43.16 58.09
N LEU A 95 42.48 -42.82 57.42
CA LEU A 95 42.42 -41.71 56.47
C LEU A 95 42.71 -40.37 57.15
N THR A 96 42.19 -40.16 58.37
CA THR A 96 42.47 -38.96 59.17
C THR A 96 43.95 -38.90 59.58
N ALA A 97 44.56 -40.04 59.94
CA ALA A 97 46.00 -40.10 60.22
C ALA A 97 46.86 -39.86 58.97
N LEU A 98 46.46 -40.39 57.80
CA LEU A 98 47.20 -40.17 56.55
C LEU A 98 47.08 -38.74 56.02
N THR A 99 45.90 -38.11 56.16
CA THR A 99 45.67 -36.73 55.75
C THR A 99 46.42 -35.73 56.64
N THR A 100 46.55 -36.00 57.94
CA THR A 100 47.31 -35.15 58.88
C THR A 100 48.83 -35.22 58.67
N HIS A 101 49.35 -36.30 58.09
CA HIS A 101 50.78 -36.46 57.79
C HIS A 101 51.16 -36.13 56.33
N LEU A 102 50.21 -35.65 55.52
CA LEU A 102 50.44 -35.37 54.10
C LEU A 102 51.17 -34.03 53.90
N PRO A 103 52.19 -33.95 53.01
CA PRO A 103 52.80 -32.66 52.66
C PRO A 103 51.79 -31.72 52.00
N PRO A 104 51.95 -30.39 52.14
CA PRO A 104 50.98 -29.40 51.65
C PRO A 104 50.76 -29.51 50.13
N THR A 105 51.78 -29.86 49.37
CA THR A 105 51.69 -30.10 47.92
C THR A 105 50.81 -31.31 47.59
N GLY A 106 50.88 -32.37 48.39
CA GLY A 106 50.07 -33.58 48.23
C GLY A 106 48.61 -33.35 48.62
N ALA A 107 48.37 -32.57 49.67
CA ALA A 107 47.03 -32.15 50.04
C ALA A 107 46.39 -31.32 48.91
N HIS A 108 47.13 -30.34 48.37
CA HIS A 108 46.64 -29.53 47.25
C HIS A 108 46.35 -30.35 45.99
N SER A 109 47.21 -31.30 45.62
CA SER A 109 46.97 -32.14 44.44
C SER A 109 45.77 -33.07 44.61
N LEU A 110 45.57 -33.65 45.79
CA LEU A 110 44.38 -34.45 46.08
C LEU A 110 43.11 -33.61 46.10
N THR A 111 43.14 -32.42 46.69
CA THR A 111 42.00 -31.50 46.64
C THR A 111 41.71 -31.08 45.20
N ALA A 112 42.72 -30.76 44.38
CA ALA A 112 42.54 -30.44 42.97
C ALA A 112 41.96 -31.62 42.17
N LEU A 113 42.38 -32.85 42.47
CA LEU A 113 41.83 -34.04 41.84
C LEU A 113 40.37 -34.27 42.26
N ALA A 114 40.07 -34.18 43.55
CA ALA A 114 38.70 -34.30 44.05
C ALA A 114 37.78 -33.23 43.45
N THR A 115 38.21 -31.97 43.43
CA THR A 115 37.40 -30.88 42.85
C THR A 115 37.22 -31.06 41.35
N THR A 116 38.25 -31.46 40.60
CA THR A 116 38.10 -31.73 39.16
C THR A 116 37.19 -32.92 38.87
N SER A 117 37.25 -33.99 39.67
CA SER A 117 36.33 -35.14 39.55
C SER A 117 34.90 -34.74 39.85
N ILE A 118 34.67 -33.89 40.86
CA ILE A 118 33.35 -33.36 41.20
C ILE A 118 32.84 -32.46 40.06
N HIS A 119 33.68 -31.55 39.56
CA HIS A 119 33.30 -30.64 38.47
C HIS A 119 32.99 -31.37 37.16
N LEU A 120 33.73 -32.44 36.86
CA LEU A 120 33.48 -33.29 35.69
C LEU A 120 32.38 -34.33 35.92
N ASN A 121 31.83 -34.38 37.14
CA ASN A 121 30.83 -35.36 37.59
C ASN A 121 31.23 -36.81 37.27
N THR A 122 32.50 -37.14 37.51
CA THR A 122 33.05 -38.48 37.28
C THR A 122 33.06 -39.29 38.57
N PRO A 123 32.59 -40.55 38.57
CA PRO A 123 32.59 -41.41 39.75
C PRO A 123 33.97 -41.99 40.10
N SER A 124 34.98 -41.76 39.25
CA SER A 124 36.34 -42.28 39.41
C SER A 124 37.37 -41.18 39.21
N THR A 125 38.45 -41.27 39.97
CA THR A 125 39.63 -40.41 39.92
C THR A 125 40.66 -40.86 38.87
N ASP A 126 40.33 -41.84 38.03
CA ASP A 126 41.21 -42.32 36.95
C ASP A 126 41.46 -41.20 35.92
N PRO A 127 42.72 -40.84 35.61
CA PRO A 127 43.04 -39.84 34.60
C PRO A 127 42.41 -40.12 33.23
N SER A 128 42.22 -41.39 32.86
CA SER A 128 41.59 -41.74 31.58
C SER A 128 40.11 -41.32 31.55
N ALA A 129 39.37 -41.59 32.63
CA ALA A 129 37.98 -41.22 32.80
C ALA A 129 37.79 -39.69 32.83
N LEU A 130 38.66 -38.99 33.56
CA LEU A 130 38.66 -37.52 33.61
C LEU A 130 38.93 -36.91 32.24
N ALA A 131 39.91 -37.44 31.50
CA ALA A 131 40.23 -36.97 30.15
C ALA A 131 39.05 -37.18 29.18
N HIS A 132 38.40 -38.35 29.22
CA HIS A 132 37.22 -38.63 28.42
C HIS A 132 36.06 -37.68 28.76
N ALA A 133 35.76 -37.48 30.04
CA ALA A 133 34.72 -36.56 30.48
C ALA A 133 35.00 -35.12 30.01
N LEU A 134 36.25 -34.67 30.08
CA LEU A 134 36.67 -33.36 29.58
C LEU A 134 36.49 -33.24 28.07
N ILE A 135 36.92 -34.24 27.29
CA ILE A 135 36.72 -34.27 25.83
C ILE A 135 35.23 -34.25 25.49
N THR A 136 34.41 -35.04 26.19
CA THR A 136 32.96 -35.05 25.99
C THR A 136 32.36 -33.68 26.31
N HIS A 137 32.69 -33.09 27.46
CA HIS A 137 32.16 -31.78 27.87
C HIS A 137 32.59 -30.66 26.91
N THR A 138 33.85 -30.66 26.44
CA THR A 138 34.33 -29.68 25.47
C THR A 138 33.65 -29.85 24.11
N THR A 139 33.45 -31.09 23.66
CA THR A 139 32.75 -31.40 22.40
C THR A 139 31.28 -30.99 22.47
N THR A 140 30.59 -31.31 23.56
CA THR A 140 29.18 -30.92 23.75
C THR A 140 29.04 -29.40 23.86
N SER A 141 29.90 -28.74 24.64
CA SER A 141 29.93 -27.27 24.75
C SER A 141 30.15 -26.61 23.39
N HIS A 142 31.08 -27.12 22.59
CA HIS A 142 31.33 -26.58 21.25
C HIS A 142 30.14 -26.80 20.30
N SER A 143 29.55 -28.00 20.33
CA SER A 143 28.34 -28.32 19.54
C SER A 143 27.17 -27.41 19.91
N LEU A 144 26.89 -27.24 21.21
CA LEU A 144 25.83 -26.34 21.68
C LEU A 144 26.10 -24.88 21.31
N THR A 145 27.35 -24.42 21.41
CA THR A 145 27.72 -23.06 21.01
C THR A 145 27.49 -22.84 19.51
N THR A 146 27.85 -23.82 18.69
CA THR A 146 27.68 -23.78 17.24
C THR A 146 26.21 -23.79 16.84
N THR A 147 25.40 -24.67 17.44
CA THR A 147 23.96 -24.73 17.18
C THR A 147 23.27 -23.45 17.63
N LEU A 148 23.65 -22.88 18.77
CA LEU A 148 23.13 -21.61 19.26
C LEU A 148 23.47 -20.47 18.29
N HIS A 149 24.71 -20.39 17.80
CA HIS A 149 25.09 -19.41 16.79
C HIS A 149 24.24 -19.54 15.52
N HIS A 150 24.07 -20.77 15.02
CA HIS A 150 23.22 -21.05 13.86
C HIS A 150 21.75 -20.64 14.08
N LEU A 151 21.18 -20.95 15.25
CA LEU A 151 19.82 -20.55 15.61
C LEU A 151 19.67 -19.04 15.69
N ARG A 152 20.67 -18.32 16.21
CA ARG A 152 20.67 -16.85 16.21
C ARG A 152 20.66 -16.28 14.80
N THR A 153 21.48 -16.81 13.90
CA THR A 153 21.52 -16.39 12.50
C THR A 153 20.17 -16.64 11.81
N LEU A 154 19.58 -17.82 11.98
CA LEU A 154 18.24 -18.13 11.46
C LEU A 154 17.18 -17.20 12.05
N HIS A 155 17.21 -16.94 13.36
CA HIS A 155 16.28 -16.03 14.00
C HIS A 155 16.37 -14.62 13.42
N THR A 156 17.59 -14.11 13.22
CA THR A 156 17.78 -12.79 12.60
C THR A 156 17.23 -12.76 11.17
N ALA A 157 17.52 -13.78 10.35
CA ALA A 157 17.02 -13.86 8.97
C ALA A 157 15.49 -13.99 8.90
N LEU A 158 14.88 -14.75 9.81
CA LEU A 158 13.42 -14.84 9.90
C LEU A 158 12.81 -13.52 10.39
N SER A 159 13.45 -12.83 11.33
CA SER A 159 12.96 -11.55 11.80
C SER A 159 12.99 -10.47 10.72
N THR A 160 14.04 -10.44 9.88
CA THR A 160 14.16 -9.50 8.77
C THR A 160 13.14 -9.81 7.68
N THR A 161 12.99 -11.07 7.29
CA THR A 161 11.97 -11.45 6.29
C THR A 161 10.56 -11.16 6.78
N LEU A 162 10.28 -11.36 8.07
CA LEU A 162 8.99 -11.00 8.66
C LEU A 162 8.78 -9.48 8.63
N SER A 163 9.79 -8.67 8.97
CA SER A 163 9.67 -7.21 8.84
C SER A 163 9.44 -6.76 7.40
N ASP A 164 10.12 -7.37 6.45
CA ASP A 164 10.00 -7.04 5.03
C ASP A 164 8.59 -7.39 4.51
N LEU A 165 8.09 -8.59 4.81
CA LEU A 165 6.73 -9.00 4.47
C LEU A 165 5.67 -8.10 5.11
N ARG A 166 5.89 -7.66 6.36
CA ARG A 166 4.99 -6.69 7.01
C ARG A 166 4.99 -5.34 6.30
N ASN A 167 6.16 -4.88 5.87
CA ASN A 167 6.30 -3.64 5.12
C ASN A 167 5.61 -3.74 3.75
N GLU A 168 5.80 -4.84 3.02
CA GLU A 168 5.10 -5.10 1.74
C GLU A 168 3.58 -5.18 1.93
N LEU A 169 3.12 -5.88 2.96
CA LEU A 169 1.69 -5.98 3.27
C LEU A 169 1.11 -4.60 3.62
N HIS A 170 1.85 -3.78 4.36
CA HIS A 170 1.47 -2.40 4.62
C HIS A 170 1.41 -1.56 3.33
N ALA A 171 2.39 -1.71 2.43
CA ALA A 171 2.40 -1.05 1.13
C ALA A 171 1.22 -1.49 0.25
N LEU A 172 0.86 -2.77 0.23
CA LEU A 172 -0.31 -3.28 -0.50
C LEU A 172 -1.64 -2.83 0.11
N ARG A 173 -1.68 -2.56 1.41
CA ARG A 173 -2.82 -1.95 2.09
C ARG A 173 -2.86 -0.42 1.95
N ALA A 174 -1.83 0.19 1.36
CA ALA A 174 -1.80 1.63 1.14
C ALA A 174 -2.98 2.06 0.24
N PRO A 175 -3.47 3.30 0.40
CA PRO A 175 -4.63 3.80 -0.34
C PRO A 175 -4.43 3.82 -1.86
N ALA A 176 -3.18 3.70 -2.34
CA ALA A 176 -2.85 3.58 -3.76
C ALA A 176 -3.35 2.26 -4.39
N TYR A 177 -3.45 1.18 -3.61
CA TYR A 177 -3.90 -0.14 -4.08
C TYR A 177 -5.34 -0.47 -3.68
N THR A 178 -5.99 0.40 -2.90
CA THR A 178 -7.42 0.29 -2.62
C THR A 178 -8.22 0.97 -3.73
N VAL A 179 -9.30 0.33 -4.20
CA VAL A 179 -10.20 0.95 -5.18
C VAL A 179 -10.75 2.25 -4.60
N PRO A 180 -10.50 3.42 -5.23
CA PRO A 180 -11.01 4.68 -4.73
C PRO A 180 -12.54 4.62 -4.62
N ALA A 181 -13.08 4.98 -3.46
CA ALA A 181 -14.53 4.92 -3.20
C ALA A 181 -15.37 5.76 -4.19
N THR A 182 -14.73 6.73 -4.87
CA THR A 182 -15.34 7.58 -5.88
C THR A 182 -15.48 6.92 -7.25
N LEU A 183 -14.72 5.85 -7.53
CA LEU A 183 -14.63 5.23 -8.85
C LEU A 183 -15.95 4.58 -9.31
N PRO A 184 -16.70 3.83 -8.46
CA PRO A 184 -18.02 3.30 -8.82
C PRO A 184 -19.05 4.40 -9.11
N ARG A 185 -19.01 5.50 -8.37
CA ARG A 185 -19.87 6.65 -8.60
C ARG A 185 -19.53 7.33 -9.92
N GLN A 186 -18.24 7.56 -10.18
CA GLN A 186 -17.78 8.17 -11.43
C GLN A 186 -18.10 7.29 -12.65
N THR A 187 -18.01 5.96 -12.55
CA THR A 187 -18.40 5.07 -13.65
C THR A 187 -19.91 5.09 -13.88
N ALA A 188 -20.72 5.12 -12.83
CA ALA A 188 -22.17 5.27 -12.95
C ALA A 188 -22.57 6.61 -13.59
N ASP A 189 -21.95 7.72 -13.16
CA ASP A 189 -22.18 9.05 -13.72
C ASP A 189 -21.74 9.11 -15.19
N ARG A 190 -20.55 8.60 -15.51
CA ARG A 190 -20.07 8.51 -16.91
C ARG A 190 -20.98 7.64 -17.77
N ALA A 191 -21.50 6.52 -17.25
CA ALA A 191 -22.44 5.65 -17.94
C ALA A 191 -23.77 6.36 -18.24
N ARG A 192 -24.27 7.17 -17.29
CA ARG A 192 -25.48 7.99 -17.50
C ARG A 192 -25.25 9.06 -18.57
N VAL A 193 -24.13 9.77 -18.49
CA VAL A 193 -23.75 10.80 -19.48
C VAL A 193 -23.58 10.18 -20.87
N THR A 194 -22.93 9.02 -20.99
CA THR A 194 -22.81 8.33 -22.29
C THR A 194 -24.17 7.89 -22.84
N LYS A 195 -25.10 7.42 -22.00
CA LYS A 195 -26.47 7.11 -22.46
C LYS A 195 -27.19 8.36 -22.98
N GLN A 196 -27.06 9.49 -22.28
CA GLN A 196 -27.65 10.76 -22.71
C GLN A 196 -27.03 11.27 -24.01
N LEU A 197 -25.70 11.21 -24.15
CA LEU A 197 -25.00 11.59 -25.37
C LEU A 197 -25.38 10.68 -26.55
N ARG A 198 -25.54 9.37 -26.33
CA ARG A 198 -26.03 8.45 -27.38
C ARG A 198 -27.46 8.77 -27.82
N ALA A 199 -28.33 9.16 -26.90
CA ALA A 199 -29.68 9.60 -27.25
C ALA A 199 -29.64 10.89 -28.09
N LYS A 200 -28.84 11.87 -27.67
CA LYS A 200 -28.62 13.12 -28.42
C LYS A 200 -27.98 12.89 -29.79
N GLN A 201 -27.04 11.97 -29.89
CA GLN A 201 -26.43 11.58 -31.16
C GLN A 201 -27.50 11.05 -32.12
N ARG A 202 -28.38 10.16 -31.66
CA ARG A 202 -29.50 9.65 -32.47
C ARG A 202 -30.46 10.76 -32.90
N GLU A 203 -30.77 11.71 -32.01
CA GLU A 203 -31.60 12.88 -32.34
C GLU A 203 -30.94 13.73 -33.44
N CYS A 204 -29.63 14.01 -33.34
CA CYS A 204 -28.87 14.72 -34.36
C CYS A 204 -28.80 13.93 -35.67
N GLU A 205 -28.61 12.61 -35.61
CA GLU A 205 -28.64 11.73 -36.78
C GLU A 205 -30.02 11.76 -37.46
N THR A 206 -31.12 11.74 -36.70
CA THR A 206 -32.47 11.87 -37.25
C THR A 206 -32.71 13.25 -37.84
N ALA A 207 -32.26 14.32 -37.20
CA ALA A 207 -32.39 15.68 -37.72
C ALA A 207 -31.56 15.89 -39.00
N LEU A 208 -30.36 15.30 -39.07
CA LEU A 208 -29.54 15.27 -40.29
C LEU A 208 -30.21 14.42 -41.39
N ALA A 209 -30.80 13.28 -41.04
CA ALA A 209 -31.56 12.44 -41.97
C ALA A 209 -32.83 13.15 -42.46
N GLU A 210 -33.46 14.00 -41.65
CA GLU A 210 -34.61 14.83 -42.03
C GLU A 210 -34.19 16.02 -42.86
N LEU A 211 -33.08 16.69 -42.54
CA LEU A 211 -32.55 17.82 -43.31
C LEU A 211 -32.05 17.36 -44.68
N SER A 212 -31.33 16.23 -44.73
CA SER A 212 -30.92 15.59 -45.99
C SER A 212 -32.14 15.12 -46.79
N ARG A 213 -33.18 14.58 -46.14
CA ARG A 213 -34.46 14.29 -46.80
C ARG A 213 -35.18 15.55 -47.27
N ALA A 214 -35.15 16.65 -46.53
CA ALA A 214 -35.75 17.92 -46.93
C ALA A 214 -34.98 18.62 -48.07
N THR A 215 -33.68 18.34 -48.22
CA THR A 215 -32.89 18.77 -49.39
C THR A 215 -33.00 17.83 -50.59
N THR A 216 -33.36 16.56 -50.39
CA THR A 216 -33.55 15.55 -51.46
C THR A 216 -35.01 15.30 -51.83
N THR A 217 -35.97 15.77 -51.03
CA THR A 217 -37.40 15.78 -51.36
C THR A 217 -37.68 17.09 -52.08
N PRO A 218 -37.92 17.08 -53.40
CA PRO A 218 -38.22 18.29 -54.14
C PRO A 218 -39.55 18.84 -53.62
N LYS A 219 -39.51 19.98 -52.92
CA LYS A 219 -40.67 20.85 -52.91
C LYS A 219 -40.88 21.27 -54.36
N ASN A 220 -41.96 20.79 -54.97
CA ASN A 220 -42.43 21.22 -56.28
C ASN A 220 -42.17 22.73 -56.46
N GLY A 221 -41.24 23.08 -57.35
CA GLY A 221 -41.02 24.45 -57.81
C GLY A 221 -39.73 25.16 -57.41
N GLN A 222 -38.71 24.48 -56.86
CA GLN A 222 -37.41 25.14 -56.64
C GLN A 222 -36.25 24.27 -57.11
N ASP A 223 -35.58 24.76 -58.15
CA ASP A 223 -34.54 24.09 -58.93
C ASP A 223 -33.44 23.49 -58.05
N ASP A 224 -33.14 22.20 -58.31
CA ASP A 224 -32.01 21.50 -57.74
C ASP A 224 -30.70 22.29 -58.00
N VAL A 225 -30.01 22.67 -56.94
CA VAL A 225 -28.67 23.32 -56.98
C VAL A 225 -27.61 22.45 -57.68
N ARG A 226 -27.94 21.20 -58.02
CA ARG A 226 -27.06 20.23 -58.71
C ARG A 226 -27.33 20.06 -60.20
N THR A 227 -28.42 20.58 -60.74
CA THR A 227 -28.64 20.59 -62.20
C THR A 227 -27.95 21.79 -62.84
N ALA A 228 -27.55 21.65 -64.11
CA ALA A 228 -26.93 22.73 -64.88
C ALA A 228 -27.77 24.02 -64.92
N ALA A 229 -29.10 23.90 -64.79
CA ALA A 229 -30.03 25.02 -64.66
C ALA A 229 -29.89 25.76 -63.32
N GLY A 230 -29.74 25.04 -62.19
CA GLY A 230 -29.53 25.65 -60.88
C GLY A 230 -28.18 26.38 -60.76
N LEU A 231 -27.13 25.85 -61.41
CA LEU A 231 -25.83 26.52 -61.54
C LEU A 231 -25.93 27.81 -62.37
N ALA A 232 -26.68 27.81 -63.47
CA ALA A 232 -26.89 29.02 -64.28
C ALA A 232 -27.65 30.12 -63.51
N VAL A 233 -28.62 29.75 -62.69
CA VAL A 233 -29.35 30.70 -61.81
C VAL A 233 -28.43 31.27 -60.72
N LEU A 234 -27.54 30.45 -60.15
CA LEU A 234 -26.53 30.91 -59.19
C LEU A 234 -25.53 31.89 -59.83
N GLU A 235 -25.03 31.58 -61.02
CA GLU A 235 -24.14 32.50 -61.75
C GLU A 235 -24.82 33.82 -62.10
N ALA A 236 -26.10 33.80 -62.48
CA ALA A 236 -26.85 35.03 -62.75
C ALA A 236 -26.96 35.91 -61.50
N ARG A 237 -27.28 35.31 -60.35
CA ARG A 237 -27.33 36.03 -59.07
C ARG A 237 -25.96 36.53 -58.61
N GLU A 238 -24.90 35.78 -58.88
CA GLU A 238 -23.53 36.21 -58.56
C GLU A 238 -23.13 37.44 -59.40
N ARG A 239 -23.48 37.46 -60.69
CA ARG A 239 -23.27 38.64 -61.55
C ARG A 239 -24.05 39.85 -61.05
N GLU A 240 -25.33 39.70 -60.71
CA GLU A 240 -26.14 40.77 -60.13
C GLU A 240 -25.54 41.31 -58.81
N LEU A 241 -25.03 40.44 -57.96
CA LEU A 241 -24.36 40.85 -56.71
C LEU A 241 -23.05 41.59 -56.96
N LEU A 242 -22.28 41.21 -57.98
CA LEU A 242 -21.06 41.91 -58.37
C LEU A 242 -21.38 43.30 -58.93
N GLU A 243 -22.43 43.42 -59.74
CA GLU A 243 -22.91 44.72 -60.24
C GLU A 243 -23.40 45.61 -59.09
N LEU A 244 -24.16 45.05 -58.14
CA LEU A 244 -24.63 45.80 -56.99
C LEU A 244 -23.47 46.24 -56.09
N ARG A 245 -22.46 45.38 -55.89
CA ARG A 245 -21.23 45.73 -55.18
C ARG A 245 -20.47 46.85 -55.87
N ALA A 246 -20.30 46.78 -57.19
CA ALA A 246 -19.68 47.85 -57.95
C ALA A 246 -20.44 49.18 -57.79
N ARG A 247 -21.78 49.11 -57.82
CA ARG A 247 -22.62 50.29 -57.61
C ARG A 247 -22.53 50.85 -56.19
N VAL A 248 -22.46 49.99 -55.18
CA VAL A 248 -22.26 50.41 -53.78
C VAL A 248 -20.90 51.10 -53.63
N VAL A 249 -19.83 50.56 -54.22
CA VAL A 249 -18.50 51.19 -54.18
C VAL A 249 -18.51 52.56 -54.86
N GLU A 250 -19.19 52.70 -56.01
CA GLU A 250 -19.35 53.99 -56.69
C GLU A 250 -20.15 54.99 -55.85
N LEU A 251 -21.25 54.55 -55.24
CA LEU A 251 -22.06 55.38 -54.35
C LEU A 251 -21.29 55.77 -53.08
N GLU A 252 -20.50 54.86 -52.51
CA GLU A 252 -19.63 55.15 -51.37
C GLU A 252 -18.55 56.17 -51.75
N ALA A 253 -17.97 56.08 -52.94
CA ALA A 253 -17.02 57.09 -53.44
C ALA A 253 -17.69 58.46 -53.59
N GLN A 254 -18.89 58.52 -54.17
CA GLN A 254 -19.67 59.76 -54.28
C GLN A 254 -20.02 60.33 -52.90
N VAL A 255 -20.38 59.49 -51.93
CA VAL A 255 -20.67 59.93 -50.55
C VAL A 255 -19.41 60.42 -49.83
N GLN A 256 -18.25 59.83 -50.12
CA GLN A 256 -16.96 60.30 -49.56
C GLN A 256 -16.60 61.71 -50.04
N GLU A 257 -16.97 62.12 -51.26
CA GLU A 257 -16.76 63.50 -51.73
C GLU A 257 -17.55 64.52 -50.90
N PHE A 258 -18.68 64.12 -50.32
CA PHE A 258 -19.50 64.95 -49.43
C PHE A 258 -19.16 64.75 -47.94
N ARG A 259 -18.07 64.06 -47.61
CA ARG A 259 -17.67 63.81 -46.22
C ARG A 259 -17.28 65.12 -45.54
N GLY A 260 -18.09 65.55 -44.57
CA GLY A 260 -17.91 66.80 -43.84
C GLY A 260 -19.10 67.77 -43.99
N LEU A 261 -20.03 67.52 -44.90
CA LEU A 261 -21.29 68.28 -44.96
C LEU A 261 -22.34 67.72 -43.98
N PRO A 262 -23.04 68.57 -43.22
CA PRO A 262 -24.17 68.15 -42.39
C PRO A 262 -25.28 67.51 -43.22
N MET A 263 -25.97 66.49 -42.68
CA MET A 263 -27.10 65.79 -43.34
C MET A 263 -28.26 66.73 -43.76
N GLU A 264 -28.39 67.88 -43.11
CA GLU A 264 -29.41 68.87 -43.45
C GLU A 264 -28.97 69.77 -44.62
N LYS A 265 -29.77 69.84 -45.69
CA LYS A 265 -29.52 70.65 -46.89
C LYS A 265 -29.22 72.12 -46.58
N GLU A 266 -29.86 72.69 -45.56
CA GLU A 266 -29.62 74.06 -45.13
C GLU A 266 -28.29 74.22 -44.37
N GLY A 267 -27.90 73.21 -43.59
CA GLY A 267 -26.61 73.14 -42.89
C GLY A 267 -25.43 73.03 -43.86
N ALA A 268 -25.53 72.17 -44.87
CA ALA A 268 -24.57 72.05 -45.96
C ALA A 268 -24.32 73.39 -46.68
N ARG A 269 -25.39 74.15 -46.98
CA ARG A 269 -25.28 75.48 -47.59
C ARG A 269 -24.65 76.52 -46.67
N ARG A 270 -24.78 76.39 -45.36
CA ARG A 270 -24.12 77.31 -44.40
C ARG A 270 -22.63 77.02 -44.35
N GLU A 271 -22.22 75.76 -44.28
CA GLU A 271 -20.80 75.39 -44.25
C GLU A 271 -20.08 75.72 -45.57
N VAL A 272 -20.71 75.49 -46.73
CA VAL A 272 -20.14 75.89 -48.03
C VAL A 272 -19.94 77.41 -48.10
N ARG A 273 -20.94 78.21 -47.71
CA ARG A 273 -20.82 79.67 -47.69
C ARG A 273 -19.77 80.17 -46.69
N ARG A 274 -19.60 79.48 -45.57
CA ARG A 274 -18.54 79.76 -44.60
C ARG A 274 -17.17 79.51 -45.23
N ALA A 275 -16.97 78.35 -45.86
CA ALA A 275 -15.72 77.99 -46.53
C ALA A 275 -15.40 78.93 -47.71
N GLU A 276 -16.39 79.33 -48.50
CA GLU A 276 -16.25 80.35 -49.55
C GLU A 276 -15.83 81.71 -48.97
N GLY A 277 -16.44 82.13 -47.86
CA GLY A 277 -16.05 83.36 -47.16
C GLY A 277 -14.62 83.32 -46.59
N GLU A 278 -14.20 82.18 -46.04
CA GLU A 278 -12.83 81.96 -45.58
C GLU A 278 -11.83 81.97 -46.74
N LEU A 279 -12.18 81.38 -47.90
CA LEU A 279 -11.36 81.43 -49.11
C LEU A 279 -11.22 82.86 -49.65
N GLU A 280 -12.31 83.62 -49.73
CA GLU A 280 -12.26 85.02 -50.14
C GLU A 280 -11.44 85.89 -49.17
N ALA A 281 -11.52 85.63 -47.86
CA ALA A 281 -10.71 86.32 -46.87
C ALA A 281 -9.22 85.99 -47.05
N LEU A 282 -8.88 84.72 -47.32
CA LEU A 282 -7.51 84.30 -47.63
C LEU A 282 -7.01 84.88 -48.97
N LEU A 283 -7.87 84.97 -49.99
CA LEU A 283 -7.54 85.61 -51.26
C LEU A 283 -7.31 87.11 -51.09
N ARG A 284 -8.18 87.83 -50.38
CA ARG A 284 -7.95 89.26 -50.05
C ARG A 284 -6.67 89.46 -49.25
N ARG A 285 -6.36 88.55 -48.31
CA ARG A 285 -5.10 88.61 -47.55
C ARG A 285 -3.89 88.34 -48.43
N ARG A 286 -3.98 87.38 -49.35
CA ARG A 286 -2.94 87.11 -50.36
C ARG A 286 -2.75 88.34 -51.25
N ASP A 287 -3.83 88.90 -51.77
CA ASP A 287 -3.79 90.00 -52.72
C ASP A 287 -3.29 91.29 -52.04
N GLY A 288 -3.68 91.55 -50.78
CA GLY A 288 -3.11 92.65 -49.98
C GLY A 288 -1.63 92.45 -49.61
N MET A 289 -1.20 91.20 -49.35
CA MET A 289 0.24 90.91 -49.19
C MET A 289 1.00 91.08 -50.51
N PHE A 290 0.38 90.77 -51.65
CA PHE A 290 0.96 91.00 -52.99
C PHE A 290 1.03 92.49 -53.34
N GLU A 291 0.01 93.28 -53.03
CA GLU A 291 0.02 94.74 -53.23
C GLU A 291 1.08 95.41 -52.36
N GLY A 292 1.32 94.92 -51.14
CA GLY A 292 2.42 95.38 -50.27
C GLY A 292 3.83 94.97 -50.72
N LEU A 293 3.96 94.09 -51.71
CA LEU A 293 5.24 93.63 -52.29
C LEU A 293 5.57 94.32 -53.64
N VAL A 294 4.62 95.06 -54.23
CA VAL A 294 4.75 95.72 -55.55
C VAL A 294 4.74 97.26 -55.44
N GLY A 295 4.73 97.81 -54.23
CA GLY A 295 4.94 99.24 -53.91
C GLY A 295 6.35 99.55 -53.44
#